data_AF-A0A067EYD0-F1
#
_entry.id   AF-A0A067EYD0-F1
#
_cell.length_a   1.000
_cell.length_b   1.000
_cell.length_c   1.000
_cell.angle_alpha   90.00
_cell.angle_beta   90.00
_cell.angle_gamma   90.00
#
_symmetry.space_group_name_H-M   'P 1'
#
loop_
_entity.id
_entity.type
_entity.pdbx_description
1 polymer ?
#
loop_
_entity_poly.entity_id
_entity_poly.type
_entity_poly.pdbx_seq_one_letter_code
_entity_poly.pdbx_strand_id
1 'polypeptide(L)'
;MLAREGEREKVGDKPVKYHGKWPFRRVYGIQEPVAVALSALNLSIQFHGWMSFFILLYYKLPLRPDKKTYYEYTGLWHIYGILAMNSWFWSAVFHSRDVELTEKLDCSSAVALLGFNFILAILRAFSVRDEAARVMVAAPLIAFVTTHILYLNFYKLDHGLNMKVCLAMGVAQLLIWAIWAGVTRHPSRWKLWLVVVGEGLAMLLQIYDFPPYRGFVDAHALYHAANIPLTYLWWSFIRDDSEFRTTALLKKPK
;
A
#
# COMPACT_ATOMS: atom_id res chain seq x y z
N MET A 1 -18.05 22.48 -12.85
CA MET A 1 -17.37 22.58 -11.55
C MET A 1 -16.34 23.71 -11.57
N LEU A 2 -15.28 23.65 -12.38
CA LEU A 2 -14.22 24.70 -12.42
C LEU A 2 -14.71 26.14 -12.63
N ALA A 3 -15.69 26.38 -13.52
CA ALA A 3 -16.23 27.73 -13.73
C ALA A 3 -16.90 28.29 -12.47
N ARG A 4 -17.65 27.45 -11.73
CA ARG A 4 -18.30 27.82 -10.46
C ARG A 4 -17.28 28.07 -9.36
N GLU A 5 -16.19 27.30 -9.33
CA GLU A 5 -15.10 27.55 -8.38
C GLU A 5 -14.36 28.85 -8.66
N GLY A 6 -14.17 29.19 -9.94
CA GLY A 6 -13.60 30.48 -10.32
C GLY A 6 -14.47 31.68 -9.92
N GLU A 7 -15.80 31.51 -9.86
CA GLU A 7 -16.72 32.53 -9.33
C GLU A 7 -16.63 32.62 -7.80
N ARG A 8 -16.59 31.47 -7.11
CA ARG A 8 -16.41 31.41 -5.65
C ARG A 8 -15.11 32.05 -5.20
N GLU A 9 -14.00 31.74 -5.89
CA GLU A 9 -12.68 32.30 -5.59
C GLU A 9 -12.68 33.83 -5.71
N LYS A 10 -13.38 34.41 -6.70
CA LYS A 10 -13.52 35.87 -6.85
C LYS A 10 -14.25 36.55 -5.69
N VAL A 11 -15.14 35.83 -5.02
CA VAL A 11 -15.92 36.32 -3.88
C VAL A 11 -15.23 35.97 -2.54
N GLY A 12 -14.09 35.28 -2.58
CA GLY A 12 -13.33 34.87 -1.39
C GLY A 12 -13.86 33.62 -0.70
N ASP A 13 -14.77 32.89 -1.36
CA ASP A 13 -15.34 31.65 -0.83
C ASP A 13 -14.33 30.49 -0.86
N LYS A 14 -14.44 29.61 0.13
CA LYS A 14 -13.63 28.38 0.18
C LYS A 14 -14.09 27.36 -0.89
N PRO A 15 -13.17 26.55 -1.43
CA PRO A 15 -13.52 25.47 -2.35
C PRO A 15 -14.50 24.48 -1.74
N VAL A 16 -15.37 23.88 -2.56
CA VAL A 16 -16.32 22.85 -2.12
C VAL A 16 -16.25 21.58 -2.96
N LYS A 17 -16.62 20.46 -2.35
CA LYS A 17 -16.76 19.19 -3.04
C LYS A 17 -18.07 19.13 -3.80
N TYR A 18 -18.01 18.70 -5.05
CA TYR A 18 -19.18 18.41 -5.87
C TYR A 18 -19.34 16.91 -5.97
N HIS A 19 -20.48 16.37 -5.52
CA HIS A 19 -20.72 14.93 -5.45
C HIS A 19 -19.59 14.17 -4.71
N GLY A 20 -19.07 14.78 -3.63
CA GLY A 20 -17.99 14.21 -2.82
C GLY A 20 -16.57 14.38 -3.38
N LYS A 21 -16.40 14.99 -4.56
CA LYS A 21 -15.10 15.13 -5.24
C LYS A 21 -14.64 16.58 -5.35
N TRP A 22 -13.32 16.77 -5.28
CA TRP A 22 -12.71 18.07 -5.50
C TRP A 22 -12.65 18.41 -7.00
N PRO A 23 -12.73 19.69 -7.36
CA PRO A 23 -12.66 20.13 -8.75
C PRO A 23 -11.21 20.26 -9.25
N PHE A 24 -10.81 19.45 -10.24
CA PHE A 24 -9.47 19.47 -10.83
C PHE A 24 -9.40 20.09 -12.23
N ARG A 25 -8.24 20.69 -12.54
CA ARG A 25 -7.89 21.15 -13.89
C ARG A 25 -7.38 19.97 -14.71
N ARG A 26 -8.11 19.66 -15.79
CA ARG A 26 -7.76 18.55 -16.69
C ARG A 26 -6.69 18.95 -17.69
N VAL A 27 -5.81 18.01 -18.03
CA VAL A 27 -4.72 18.22 -19.02
C VAL A 27 -4.73 17.06 -20.01
N TYR A 28 -4.86 17.35 -21.30
CA TYR A 28 -4.96 16.32 -22.37
C TYR A 28 -5.98 15.20 -22.11
N GLY A 29 -7.09 15.53 -21.43
CA GLY A 29 -8.14 14.56 -21.07
C GLY A 29 -7.90 13.78 -19.77
N ILE A 30 -6.74 13.92 -19.15
CA ILE A 30 -6.42 13.36 -17.83
C ILE A 30 -7.05 14.24 -16.75
N GLN A 31 -7.76 13.61 -15.81
CA GLN A 31 -8.46 14.33 -14.75
C GLN A 31 -7.52 14.85 -13.66
N GLU A 32 -6.63 13.99 -13.15
CA GLU A 32 -5.71 14.32 -12.06
C GLU A 32 -4.25 14.01 -12.46
N PRO A 33 -3.63 14.83 -13.33
CA PRO A 33 -2.37 14.48 -13.98
C PRO A 33 -1.21 14.23 -13.01
N VAL A 34 -1.18 14.94 -11.87
CA VAL A 34 -0.14 14.75 -10.85
C VAL A 34 -0.33 13.41 -10.13
N ALA A 35 -1.56 13.08 -9.72
CA ALA A 35 -1.85 11.81 -9.08
C ALA A 35 -1.54 10.63 -10.01
N VAL A 36 -1.90 10.71 -11.29
CA VAL A 36 -1.55 9.69 -12.29
C VAL A 36 -0.03 9.47 -12.39
N ALA A 37 0.75 10.55 -12.50
CA ALA A 37 2.20 10.46 -12.60
C ALA A 37 2.82 9.84 -11.35
N LEU A 38 2.34 10.23 -10.16
CA LEU A 38 2.83 9.69 -8.89
C LEU A 38 2.42 8.23 -8.67
N SER A 39 1.21 7.82 -9.08
CA SER A 39 0.79 6.42 -9.04
C SER A 39 1.63 5.54 -9.98
N ALA A 40 1.92 6.03 -11.20
CA ALA A 40 2.81 5.34 -12.14
C ALA A 40 4.24 5.21 -11.60
N LEU A 41 4.75 6.25 -10.92
CA LEU A 41 6.04 6.21 -10.25
C LEU A 41 6.04 5.20 -9.10
N ASN A 42 5.01 5.19 -8.24
CA ASN A 42 4.86 4.17 -7.20
C ASN A 42 4.85 2.75 -7.78
N LEU A 43 4.11 2.50 -8.86
CA LEU A 43 4.11 1.22 -9.56
C LEU A 43 5.53 0.81 -9.99
N SER A 44 6.29 1.75 -10.57
CA SER A 44 7.67 1.48 -10.99
C SER A 44 8.60 1.13 -9.83
N ILE A 45 8.44 1.81 -8.67
CA ILE A 45 9.24 1.54 -7.48
C ILE A 45 8.85 0.20 -6.85
N GLN A 46 7.56 -0.16 -6.86
CA GLN A 46 7.10 -1.49 -6.43
C GLN A 46 7.68 -2.59 -7.30
N PHE A 47 7.65 -2.42 -8.63
CA PHE A 47 8.27 -3.35 -9.57
C PHE A 47 9.78 -3.48 -9.34
N HIS A 48 10.49 -2.36 -9.24
CA HIS A 48 11.92 -2.34 -8.97
C HIS A 48 12.26 -3.03 -7.63
N GLY A 49 11.50 -2.72 -6.58
CA GLY A 49 11.64 -3.34 -5.27
C GLY A 49 11.44 -4.86 -5.30
N TRP A 50 10.32 -5.31 -5.88
CA TRP A 50 10.01 -6.73 -6.05
C TRP A 50 11.07 -7.47 -6.88
N MET A 51 11.50 -6.89 -8.00
CA MET A 51 12.55 -7.47 -8.84
C MET A 51 13.89 -7.55 -8.10
N SER A 52 14.27 -6.50 -7.37
CA SER A 52 15.51 -6.49 -6.58
C SER A 52 15.50 -7.56 -5.46
N PHE A 53 14.34 -7.80 -4.85
CA PHE A 53 14.13 -8.86 -3.87
C PHE A 53 14.20 -10.25 -4.51
N PHE A 54 13.56 -10.44 -5.67
CA PHE A 54 13.65 -11.68 -6.44
C PHE A 54 15.10 -12.02 -6.80
N ILE A 55 15.84 -11.06 -7.35
CA ILE A 55 17.26 -11.23 -7.72
C ILE A 55 18.09 -11.61 -6.49
N LEU A 56 17.89 -10.93 -5.36
CA LEU A 56 18.58 -11.22 -4.11
C LEU A 56 18.35 -12.68 -3.68
N LEU A 57 17.09 -13.12 -3.60
CA LEU A 57 16.73 -14.44 -3.10
C LEU A 57 17.27 -15.59 -3.95
N TYR A 58 17.19 -15.46 -5.28
CA TYR A 58 17.46 -16.58 -6.18
C TYR A 58 18.87 -16.57 -6.78
N TYR A 59 19.55 -15.41 -6.80
CA TYR A 59 20.86 -15.27 -7.44
C TYR A 59 21.99 -14.83 -6.51
N LYS A 60 21.68 -14.34 -5.30
CA LYS A 60 22.69 -13.82 -4.36
C LYS A 60 22.73 -14.59 -3.04
N LEU A 61 21.57 -15.01 -2.54
CA LEU A 61 21.46 -15.83 -1.33
C LEU A 61 21.58 -17.32 -1.65
N PRO A 62 22.13 -18.13 -0.73
CA PRO A 62 22.19 -19.58 -0.91
C PRO A 62 20.78 -20.17 -0.92
N LEU A 63 20.61 -21.25 -1.69
CA LEU A 63 19.37 -22.01 -1.77
C LEU A 63 19.51 -23.34 -1.00
N ARG A 64 18.37 -23.89 -0.59
CA ARG A 64 18.28 -25.24 -0.04
C ARG A 64 18.55 -26.29 -1.15
N PRO A 65 18.88 -27.55 -0.79
CA PRO A 65 19.08 -28.61 -1.79
C PRO A 65 17.89 -28.85 -2.72
N ASP A 66 16.66 -28.57 -2.26
CA ASP A 66 15.43 -28.64 -3.04
C ASP A 66 15.16 -27.37 -3.89
N LYS A 67 16.18 -26.51 -4.06
CA LYS A 67 16.15 -25.22 -4.78
C LYS A 67 15.20 -24.17 -4.18
N LYS A 68 14.68 -24.39 -2.97
CA LYS A 68 13.86 -23.39 -2.28
C LYS A 68 14.72 -22.37 -1.53
N THR A 69 14.19 -21.16 -1.33
CA THR A 69 14.84 -20.12 -0.53
C THR A 69 14.87 -20.51 0.95
N TYR A 70 15.92 -20.12 1.69
CA TYR A 70 15.92 -20.29 3.15
C TYR A 70 14.89 -19.42 3.86
N TYR A 71 14.66 -18.21 3.34
CA TYR A 71 13.71 -17.27 3.89
C TYR A 71 12.27 -17.80 3.80
N GLU A 72 11.63 -17.97 4.96
CA GLU A 72 10.34 -18.67 5.04
C GLU A 72 9.13 -17.84 4.56
N TYR A 73 9.33 -16.54 4.30
CA TYR A 73 8.27 -15.60 3.91
C TYR A 73 8.34 -15.19 2.44
N THR A 74 9.24 -15.79 1.65
CA THR A 74 9.44 -15.48 0.22
C THR A 74 8.13 -15.43 -0.58
N GLY A 75 7.29 -16.46 -0.46
CA GLY A 75 6.02 -16.51 -1.19
C GLY A 75 5.08 -15.36 -0.83
N LEU A 76 5.02 -14.97 0.45
CA LEU A 76 4.18 -13.85 0.90
C LEU A 76 4.63 -12.54 0.28
N TRP A 77 5.94 -12.27 0.21
CA TRP A 77 6.46 -11.05 -0.38
C TRP A 77 6.29 -10.98 -1.91
N HIS A 78 6.28 -12.13 -2.60
CA HIS A 78 5.92 -12.14 -4.03
C HIS A 78 4.46 -11.80 -4.24
N ILE A 79 3.54 -12.34 -3.42
CA ILE A 79 2.12 -11.99 -3.48
C ILE A 79 1.93 -10.50 -3.17
N TYR A 80 2.62 -9.98 -2.13
CA TYR A 80 2.61 -8.55 -1.80
C TYR A 80 3.02 -7.69 -3.00
N GLY A 81 4.15 -8.01 -3.64
CA GLY A 81 4.63 -7.24 -4.79
C GLY A 81 3.64 -7.21 -5.95
N ILE A 82 2.99 -8.33 -6.25
CA ILE A 82 1.97 -8.42 -7.31
C ILE A 82 0.74 -7.58 -6.95
N LEU A 83 0.22 -7.72 -5.73
CA LEU A 83 -0.94 -6.95 -5.27
C LEU A 83 -0.63 -5.45 -5.21
N ALA A 84 0.58 -5.08 -4.80
CA ALA A 84 1.03 -3.70 -4.76
C ALA A 84 1.05 -3.09 -6.16
N MET A 85 1.72 -3.75 -7.11
CA MET A 85 1.75 -3.30 -8.51
C MET A 85 0.33 -3.20 -9.10
N ASN A 86 -0.55 -4.16 -8.82
CA ASN A 86 -1.95 -4.10 -9.25
C ASN A 86 -2.71 -2.91 -8.66
N SER A 87 -2.52 -2.60 -7.39
CA SER A 87 -3.17 -1.45 -6.74
C SER A 87 -2.71 -0.11 -7.33
N TRP A 88 -1.40 0.07 -7.53
CA TRP A 88 -0.88 1.29 -8.12
C TRP A 88 -1.25 1.45 -9.60
N PHE A 89 -1.42 0.35 -10.32
CA PHE A 89 -1.95 0.35 -11.68
C PHE A 89 -3.38 0.89 -11.71
N TRP A 90 -4.28 0.32 -10.90
CA TRP A 90 -5.67 0.77 -10.85
C TRP A 90 -5.82 2.19 -10.31
N SER A 91 -4.96 2.61 -9.39
CA SER A 91 -4.88 4.00 -8.94
C SER A 91 -4.54 4.95 -10.10
N ALA A 92 -3.53 4.63 -10.91
CA ALA A 92 -3.17 5.44 -12.07
C ALA A 92 -4.32 5.50 -13.10
N VAL A 93 -5.00 4.37 -13.34
CA VAL A 93 -6.15 4.30 -14.26
C VAL A 93 -7.31 5.14 -13.75
N PHE A 94 -7.66 5.03 -12.46
CA PHE A 94 -8.73 5.79 -11.84
C PHE A 94 -8.50 7.30 -11.88
N HIS A 95 -7.33 7.77 -11.44
CA HIS A 95 -6.98 9.20 -11.48
C HIS A 95 -6.88 9.76 -12.91
N SER A 96 -6.70 8.88 -13.91
CA SER A 96 -6.72 9.30 -15.31
C SER A 96 -8.15 9.57 -15.79
N ARG A 97 -9.08 8.65 -15.47
CA ARG A 97 -10.46 8.69 -15.91
C ARG A 97 -11.37 8.01 -14.89
N ASP A 98 -11.87 8.84 -13.99
CA ASP A 98 -12.86 8.51 -12.97
C ASP A 98 -14.21 8.17 -13.61
N VAL A 99 -14.47 6.86 -13.69
CA VAL A 99 -15.76 6.25 -13.97
C VAL A 99 -16.02 5.14 -12.96
N GLU A 100 -17.28 4.73 -12.82
CA GLU A 100 -17.70 3.75 -11.79
C GLU A 100 -16.84 2.47 -11.80
N LEU A 101 -16.51 1.93 -12.98
CA LEU A 101 -15.69 0.73 -13.11
C LEU A 101 -14.28 0.93 -12.56
N THR A 102 -13.61 2.03 -12.94
CA THR A 102 -12.22 2.29 -12.50
C THR A 102 -12.16 2.60 -11.01
N GLU A 103 -13.19 3.27 -10.48
CA GLU A 103 -13.31 3.58 -9.06
C GLU A 103 -13.50 2.31 -8.23
N LYS A 104 -14.36 1.39 -8.68
CA LYS A 104 -14.55 0.08 -8.06
C LYS A 104 -13.27 -0.75 -8.07
N LEU A 105 -12.53 -0.76 -9.18
CA LEU A 105 -11.30 -1.55 -9.31
C LEU A 105 -10.15 -0.95 -8.49
N ASP A 106 -10.02 0.37 -8.44
CA ASP A 106 -9.07 1.05 -7.55
C ASP A 106 -9.37 0.72 -6.08
N CYS A 107 -10.62 0.92 -5.63
CA CYS A 107 -11.03 0.57 -4.27
C CYS A 107 -10.78 -0.90 -3.94
N SER A 108 -11.16 -1.82 -4.83
CA SER A 108 -11.01 -3.26 -4.62
C SER A 108 -9.54 -3.66 -4.53
N SER A 109 -8.70 -3.10 -5.40
CA SER A 109 -7.27 -3.39 -5.42
C SER A 109 -6.54 -2.86 -4.18
N ALA A 110 -6.90 -1.66 -3.71
CA ALA A 110 -6.37 -1.06 -2.49
C ALA A 110 -6.77 -1.87 -1.24
N VAL A 111 -8.05 -2.29 -1.15
CA VAL A 111 -8.54 -3.15 -0.07
C VAL A 111 -7.82 -4.50 -0.07
N ALA A 112 -7.62 -5.12 -1.24
CA ALA A 112 -6.90 -6.38 -1.37
C ALA A 112 -5.43 -6.26 -0.91
N LEU A 113 -4.74 -5.18 -1.32
CA LEU A 113 -3.38 -4.90 -0.89
C LEU A 113 -3.29 -4.69 0.63
N LEU A 114 -4.12 -3.82 1.20
CA LEU A 114 -4.11 -3.53 2.64
C LEU A 114 -4.46 -4.77 3.48
N GLY A 115 -5.47 -5.52 3.05
CA GLY A 115 -5.86 -6.77 3.70
C GLY A 115 -4.74 -7.81 3.68
N PHE A 116 -4.06 -7.97 2.54
CA PHE A 116 -2.92 -8.87 2.44
C PHE A 116 -1.71 -8.38 3.25
N ASN A 117 -1.42 -7.08 3.25
CA ASN A 117 -0.33 -6.52 4.03
C ASN A 117 -0.58 -6.67 5.55
N PHE A 118 -1.83 -6.60 5.98
CA PHE A 118 -2.21 -6.89 7.37
C PHE A 118 -1.98 -8.37 7.74
N ILE A 119 -2.39 -9.31 6.87
CA ILE A 119 -2.07 -10.74 7.04
C ILE A 119 -0.55 -10.93 7.12
N LEU A 120 0.19 -10.35 6.19
CA LEU A 120 1.65 -10.44 6.13
C LEU A 120 2.28 -9.91 7.42
N ALA A 121 1.85 -8.75 7.90
CA ALA A 121 2.33 -8.14 9.15
C ALA A 121 2.17 -9.11 10.32
N ILE A 122 1.00 -9.76 10.47
CA ILE A 122 0.78 -10.76 11.53
C ILE A 122 1.74 -11.95 11.34
N LEU A 123 1.72 -12.59 10.17
CA LEU A 123 2.51 -13.81 9.94
C LEU A 123 4.02 -13.56 10.12
N ARG A 124 4.50 -12.39 9.66
CA ARG A 124 5.92 -12.04 9.77
C ARG A 124 6.29 -11.58 11.16
N ALA A 125 5.52 -10.69 11.80
CA ALA A 125 5.88 -10.15 13.12
C ALA A 125 5.86 -11.23 14.20
N PHE A 126 4.85 -12.09 14.20
CA PHE A 126 4.72 -13.21 15.16
C PHE A 126 5.54 -14.44 14.76
N SER A 127 6.32 -14.35 13.68
CA SER A 127 7.17 -15.43 13.19
C SER A 127 6.43 -16.76 12.93
N VAL A 128 5.20 -16.69 12.39
CA VAL A 128 4.37 -17.87 12.10
C VAL A 128 4.92 -18.60 10.89
N ARG A 129 5.37 -19.85 11.09
CA ARG A 129 6.02 -20.69 10.07
C ARG A 129 5.24 -21.94 9.73
N ASP A 130 4.46 -22.44 10.66
CA ASP A 130 3.60 -23.59 10.44
C ASP A 130 2.50 -23.23 9.43
N GLU A 131 2.31 -24.10 8.43
CA GLU A 131 1.38 -23.83 7.33
C GLU A 131 -0.08 -23.86 7.79
N ALA A 132 -0.45 -24.74 8.72
CA ALA A 132 -1.80 -24.76 9.27
C ALA A 132 -2.09 -23.47 10.04
N ALA A 133 -1.15 -23.03 10.89
CA ALA A 133 -1.27 -21.75 11.61
C ALA A 133 -1.36 -20.54 10.65
N ARG A 134 -0.60 -20.54 9.54
CA ARG A 134 -0.72 -19.50 8.51
C ARG A 134 -2.12 -19.45 7.90
N VAL A 135 -2.68 -20.61 7.57
CA VAL A 135 -4.04 -20.70 7.03
C VAL A 135 -5.08 -20.26 8.05
N MET A 136 -4.95 -20.69 9.32
CA MET A 136 -5.87 -20.30 10.40
C MET A 136 -5.93 -18.79 10.61
N VAL A 137 -4.79 -18.09 10.47
CA VAL A 137 -4.73 -16.63 10.56
C VAL A 137 -5.24 -15.95 9.29
N ALA A 138 -4.82 -16.43 8.11
CA ALA A 138 -5.11 -15.78 6.84
C ALA A 138 -6.56 -15.96 6.38
N ALA A 139 -7.14 -17.15 6.55
CA ALA A 139 -8.49 -17.48 6.06
C ALA A 139 -9.59 -16.51 6.53
N PRO A 140 -9.74 -16.19 7.83
CA PRO A 140 -10.78 -15.25 8.26
C PRO A 140 -10.56 -13.84 7.72
N LEU A 141 -9.31 -13.40 7.59
CA LEU A 141 -8.97 -12.07 7.05
C LEU A 141 -9.23 -12.01 5.53
N ILE A 142 -8.90 -13.07 4.79
CA ILE A 142 -9.23 -13.19 3.36
C ILE A 142 -10.74 -13.20 3.17
N ALA A 143 -11.48 -13.93 3.99
CA ALA A 143 -12.95 -13.95 3.94
C ALA A 143 -13.52 -12.55 4.16
N PHE A 144 -13.08 -11.85 5.21
CA PHE A 144 -13.48 -10.47 5.48
C PHE A 144 -13.19 -9.52 4.31
N VAL A 145 -11.95 -9.52 3.81
CA VAL A 145 -11.51 -8.69 2.67
C VAL A 145 -12.35 -8.97 1.43
N THR A 146 -12.58 -10.25 1.15
CA THR A 146 -13.37 -10.67 -0.02
C THR A 146 -14.82 -10.21 0.12
N THR A 147 -15.45 -10.42 1.28
CA THR A 147 -16.82 -9.95 1.54
C THR A 147 -16.93 -8.43 1.41
N HIS A 148 -15.97 -7.68 1.92
CA HIS A 148 -15.94 -6.22 1.79
C HIS A 148 -15.79 -5.78 0.33
N ILE A 149 -14.90 -6.41 -0.45
CA ILE A 149 -14.76 -6.15 -1.90
C ILE A 149 -16.07 -6.46 -2.63
N LEU A 150 -16.71 -7.60 -2.34
CA LEU A 150 -17.99 -7.97 -2.96
C LEU A 150 -19.09 -6.95 -2.62
N TYR A 151 -19.15 -6.47 -1.37
CA TYR A 151 -20.07 -5.42 -0.95
C TYR A 151 -19.90 -4.14 -1.77
N LEU A 152 -18.65 -3.68 -1.95
CA LEU A 152 -18.35 -2.46 -2.71
C LEU A 152 -18.69 -2.58 -4.20
N ASN A 153 -18.56 -3.77 -4.78
CA ASN A 153 -18.80 -4.00 -6.21
C ASN A 153 -20.29 -4.24 -6.54
N PHE A 154 -20.97 -5.04 -5.74
CA PHE A 154 -22.30 -5.58 -6.07
C PHE A 154 -23.46 -4.97 -5.27
N TYR A 155 -23.19 -4.36 -4.11
CA TYR A 155 -24.26 -3.78 -3.29
C TYR A 155 -24.22 -2.25 -3.29
N LYS A 156 -23.17 -1.67 -2.71
CA LYS A 156 -23.03 -0.22 -2.61
C LYS A 156 -21.56 0.16 -2.46
N LEU A 157 -21.09 1.02 -3.36
CA LEU A 157 -19.78 1.66 -3.23
C LEU A 157 -19.86 2.75 -2.14
N ASP A 158 -19.78 2.33 -0.88
CA ASP A 158 -19.83 3.23 0.27
C ASP A 158 -18.41 3.71 0.64
N HIS A 159 -18.04 4.91 0.17
CA HIS A 159 -16.72 5.49 0.43
C HIS A 159 -16.43 5.70 1.92
N GLY A 160 -17.46 6.01 2.72
CA GLY A 160 -17.30 6.25 4.15
C GLY A 160 -16.98 4.95 4.90
N LEU A 161 -17.67 3.86 4.55
CA LEU A 161 -17.34 2.53 5.07
C LEU A 161 -15.97 2.06 4.58
N ASN A 162 -15.67 2.22 3.29
CA ASN A 162 -14.39 1.82 2.72
C ASN A 162 -13.22 2.51 3.42
N MET A 163 -13.31 3.82 3.62
CA MET A 163 -12.30 4.60 4.35
C MET A 163 -12.08 4.05 5.76
N LYS A 164 -13.15 3.77 6.52
CA LYS A 164 -13.04 3.21 7.88
C LYS A 164 -12.37 1.84 7.90
N VAL A 165 -12.74 0.95 6.98
CA VAL A 165 -12.17 -0.41 6.89
C VAL A 165 -10.69 -0.35 6.52
N CYS A 166 -10.33 0.43 5.50
CA CYS A 166 -8.93 0.64 5.10
C CYS A 166 -8.09 1.26 6.22
N LEU A 167 -8.62 2.31 6.89
CA LEU A 167 -7.96 2.96 8.00
C LEU A 167 -7.73 2.00 9.17
N ALA A 168 -8.74 1.20 9.53
CA ALA A 168 -8.63 0.21 10.60
C ALA A 168 -7.55 -0.84 10.31
N MET A 169 -7.54 -1.42 9.10
CA MET A 169 -6.50 -2.37 8.69
C MET A 169 -5.11 -1.71 8.66
N GLY A 170 -5.02 -0.49 8.12
CA GLY A 170 -3.79 0.31 8.06
C GLY A 170 -3.19 0.62 9.44
N VAL A 171 -4.01 1.08 10.38
CA VAL A 171 -3.56 1.34 11.76
C VAL A 171 -3.15 0.04 12.44
N ALA A 172 -3.93 -1.03 12.30
CA ALA A 172 -3.62 -2.32 12.92
C ALA A 172 -2.28 -2.90 12.44
N GLN A 173 -2.01 -2.89 11.12
CA GLN A 173 -0.73 -3.36 10.60
C GLN A 173 0.44 -2.48 11.07
N LEU A 174 0.26 -1.16 11.14
CA LEU A 174 1.31 -0.23 11.57
C LEU A 174 1.67 -0.44 13.04
N LEU A 175 0.67 -0.67 13.89
CA LEU A 175 0.88 -1.01 15.30
C LEU A 175 1.66 -2.32 15.46
N ILE A 176 1.33 -3.35 14.66
CA ILE A 176 2.07 -4.63 14.67
C ILE A 176 3.54 -4.40 14.30
N TRP A 177 3.80 -3.64 13.23
CA TRP A 177 5.17 -3.35 12.82
C TRP A 177 5.93 -2.48 13.83
N ALA A 178 5.27 -1.50 14.44
CA ALA A 178 5.85 -0.66 15.50
C ALA A 178 6.25 -1.50 16.73
N ILE A 179 5.35 -2.38 17.19
CA ILE A 179 5.61 -3.29 18.31
C ILE A 179 6.78 -4.22 17.95
N TRP A 180 6.76 -4.81 16.75
CA TRP A 180 7.85 -5.68 16.30
C TRP A 180 9.19 -4.93 16.23
N ALA A 181 9.22 -3.70 15.72
CA ALA A 181 10.42 -2.87 15.66
C ALA A 181 10.96 -2.49 17.05
N GLY A 182 10.06 -2.28 18.02
CA GLY A 182 10.40 -1.97 19.41
C GLY A 182 10.93 -3.17 20.19
N VAL A 183 10.32 -4.34 20.01
CA VAL A 183 10.67 -5.57 20.74
C VAL A 183 11.91 -6.25 20.13
N THR A 184 12.06 -6.22 18.81
CA THR A 184 13.18 -6.91 18.15
C THR A 184 14.43 -6.03 18.05
N ARG A 185 15.59 -6.70 18.07
CA ARG A 185 16.91 -6.07 17.84
C ARG A 185 17.37 -6.24 16.39
N HIS A 186 16.43 -6.23 15.44
CA HIS A 186 16.78 -6.35 14.03
C HIS A 186 17.68 -5.18 13.60
N PRO A 187 18.81 -5.42 12.91
CA PRO A 187 19.76 -4.35 12.55
C PRO A 187 19.12 -3.24 11.70
N SER A 188 18.16 -3.61 10.85
CA SER A 188 17.47 -2.69 9.94
C SER A 188 16.16 -2.12 10.48
N ARG A 189 15.90 -2.21 11.81
CA ARG A 189 14.65 -1.70 12.41
C ARG A 189 14.43 -0.19 12.23
N TRP A 190 15.49 0.58 11.98
CA TRP A 190 15.39 2.02 11.73
C TRP A 190 14.63 2.31 10.42
N LYS A 191 14.83 1.49 9.37
CA LYS A 191 14.07 1.60 8.11
C LYS A 191 12.59 1.37 8.36
N LEU A 192 12.28 0.36 9.17
CA LEU A 192 10.91 0.04 9.57
C LEU A 192 10.25 1.17 10.36
N TRP A 193 10.96 1.80 11.31
CA TRP A 193 10.43 2.97 12.03
C TRP A 193 10.13 4.15 11.10
N LEU A 194 11.00 4.42 10.14
CA LEU A 194 10.74 5.47 9.14
C LEU A 194 9.51 5.14 8.27
N VAL A 195 9.35 3.88 7.86
CA VAL A 195 8.15 3.43 7.14
C VAL A 195 6.91 3.59 8.00
N VAL A 196 6.93 3.14 9.26
CA VAL A 196 5.78 3.21 10.17
C VAL A 196 5.35 4.66 10.42
N VAL A 197 6.30 5.54 10.76
CA VAL A 197 6.02 6.96 11.00
C VAL A 197 5.57 7.65 9.70
N GLY A 198 6.25 7.37 8.60
CA GLY A 198 5.93 7.96 7.29
C GLY A 198 4.56 7.55 6.78
N GLU A 199 4.19 6.28 6.87
CA GLU A 199 2.85 5.79 6.50
C GLU A 199 1.78 6.35 7.44
N GLY A 200 2.07 6.49 8.74
CA GLY A 200 1.18 7.17 9.69
C GLY A 200 0.92 8.63 9.31
N LEU A 201 1.96 9.36 8.91
CA LEU A 201 1.84 10.75 8.42
C LEU A 201 1.10 10.81 7.07
N ALA A 202 1.36 9.87 6.16
CA ALA A 202 0.65 9.80 4.88
C ALA A 202 -0.85 9.54 5.10
N MET A 203 -1.21 8.68 6.05
CA MET A 203 -2.59 8.43 6.44
C MET A 203 -3.30 9.68 6.97
N LEU A 204 -2.60 10.58 7.66
CA LEU A 204 -3.16 11.89 8.07
C LEU A 204 -3.49 12.77 6.87
N LEU A 205 -2.72 12.73 5.78
CA LEU A 205 -3.05 13.45 4.54
C LEU A 205 -4.38 12.94 3.95
N GLN A 206 -4.59 11.63 3.99
CA GLN A 206 -5.83 11.01 3.52
C GLN A 206 -7.03 11.40 4.36
N ILE A 207 -6.87 11.58 5.68
CA ILE A 207 -7.93 12.06 6.58
C ILE A 207 -8.20 13.56 6.37
N TYR A 208 -7.16 14.37 6.18
CA TYR A 208 -7.29 15.81 6.04
C TYR A 208 -7.96 16.23 4.72
N ASP A 209 -7.68 15.49 3.64
CA ASP A 209 -8.42 15.54 2.36
C ASP A 209 -8.70 16.97 1.84
N PHE A 210 -7.65 17.78 1.80
CA PHE A 210 -7.71 19.19 1.41
C PHE A 210 -7.85 19.38 -0.12
N PRO A 211 -8.44 20.51 -0.57
CA PRO A 211 -8.68 20.77 -2.00
C PRO A 211 -7.39 20.96 -2.81
N PRO A 212 -7.43 20.75 -4.13
CA PRO A 212 -6.27 20.85 -4.98
C PRO A 212 -5.68 22.26 -5.04
N TYR A 213 -4.42 22.39 -4.62
CA TYR A 213 -3.63 23.59 -4.82
C TYR A 213 -3.41 23.83 -6.31
N ARG A 214 -3.73 25.06 -6.77
CA ARG A 214 -3.73 25.49 -8.18
C ARG A 214 -4.54 24.58 -9.12
N GLY A 215 -5.47 23.78 -8.57
CA GLY A 215 -6.29 22.84 -9.33
C GLY A 215 -5.57 21.55 -9.78
N PHE A 216 -4.38 21.24 -9.21
CA PHE A 216 -3.59 20.07 -9.61
C PHE A 216 -3.15 19.16 -8.46
N VAL A 217 -2.76 19.73 -7.31
CA VAL A 217 -2.12 18.97 -6.21
C VAL A 217 -3.00 19.01 -4.98
N ASP A 218 -3.64 17.90 -4.66
CA ASP A 218 -4.48 17.72 -3.48
C ASP A 218 -3.81 16.84 -2.42
N ALA A 219 -4.56 16.47 -1.39
CA ALA A 219 -4.09 15.56 -0.35
C ALA A 219 -3.71 14.18 -0.89
N HIS A 220 -4.46 13.64 -1.86
CA HIS A 220 -4.16 12.35 -2.46
C HIS A 220 -2.86 12.38 -3.28
N ALA A 221 -2.62 13.44 -4.05
CA ALA A 221 -1.34 13.62 -4.73
C ALA A 221 -0.16 13.65 -3.74
N LEU A 222 -0.28 14.34 -2.60
CA LEU A 222 0.78 14.31 -1.59
C LEU A 222 0.93 12.94 -0.91
N TYR A 223 -0.17 12.23 -0.68
CA TYR A 223 -0.15 10.84 -0.21
C TYR A 223 0.63 9.95 -1.19
N HIS A 224 0.36 10.04 -2.48
CA HIS A 224 1.07 9.31 -3.53
C HIS A 224 2.56 9.66 -3.54
N ALA A 225 2.90 10.95 -3.41
CA ALA A 225 4.28 11.40 -3.36
C ALA A 225 5.03 10.86 -2.14
N ALA A 226 4.40 10.87 -0.96
CA ALA A 226 4.98 10.37 0.28
C ALA A 226 5.27 8.87 0.22
N ASN A 227 4.42 8.09 -0.46
CA ASN A 227 4.58 6.64 -0.57
C ASN A 227 5.80 6.21 -1.41
N ILE A 228 6.34 7.06 -2.28
CA ILE A 228 7.48 6.73 -3.15
C ILE A 228 8.75 6.39 -2.33
N PRO A 229 9.29 7.32 -1.50
CA PRO A 229 10.46 7.02 -0.69
C PRO A 229 10.19 5.95 0.38
N LEU A 230 8.95 5.88 0.90
CA LEU A 230 8.56 4.86 1.87
C LEU A 230 8.58 3.46 1.27
N THR A 231 8.06 3.30 0.04
CA THR A 231 8.09 2.04 -0.69
C THR A 231 9.53 1.58 -0.95
N TYR A 232 10.41 2.51 -1.31
CA TYR A 232 11.83 2.18 -1.48
C TYR A 232 12.47 1.66 -0.18
N LEU A 233 12.24 2.37 0.93
CA LEU A 233 12.71 1.95 2.25
C LEU A 233 12.10 0.61 2.69
N TRP A 234 10.84 0.36 2.35
CA TRP A 234 10.12 -0.87 2.66
C TRP A 234 10.75 -2.07 1.97
N TRP A 235 10.94 -2.02 0.66
CA TRP A 235 11.65 -3.07 -0.07
C TRP A 235 13.10 -3.24 0.39
N SER A 236 13.77 -2.15 0.78
CA SER A 236 15.09 -2.22 1.38
C SER A 236 15.09 -2.99 2.71
N PHE A 237 14.10 -2.74 3.58
CA PHE A 237 13.93 -3.51 4.82
C PHE A 237 13.65 -4.99 4.55
N ILE A 238 12.76 -5.30 3.61
CA ILE A 238 12.41 -6.69 3.24
C ILE A 238 13.65 -7.47 2.80
N ARG A 239 14.50 -6.83 1.99
CA ARG A 239 15.78 -7.42 1.54
C ARG A 239 16.69 -7.71 2.72
N ASP A 240 16.95 -6.71 3.57
CA ASP A 240 17.80 -6.91 4.75
C ASP A 240 17.24 -8.01 5.68
N ASP A 241 15.91 -8.06 5.85
CA ASP A 241 15.25 -9.06 6.67
C ASP A 241 15.48 -10.48 6.14
N SER A 242 15.43 -10.64 4.81
CA SER A 242 15.69 -11.92 4.14
C SER A 242 17.15 -12.37 4.26
N GLU A 243 18.11 -11.45 4.17
CA GLU A 243 19.54 -11.71 4.37
C GLU A 243 19.81 -12.10 5.83
N PHE A 244 19.26 -11.33 6.78
CA PHE A 244 19.41 -11.57 8.21
C PHE A 244 18.88 -12.94 8.61
N ARG A 245 17.66 -13.28 8.17
CA ARG A 245 17.02 -14.57 8.46
C ARG A 245 17.75 -15.74 7.81
N THR A 246 18.14 -15.59 6.54
CA THR A 246 18.91 -16.64 5.83
C THR A 246 20.23 -16.91 6.53
N THR A 247 20.98 -15.88 6.89
CA THR A 247 22.25 -16.01 7.62
C THR A 247 22.06 -16.67 8.99
N ALA A 248 21.02 -16.28 9.73
CA ALA A 248 20.72 -16.85 11.04
C ALA A 248 20.38 -18.36 10.95
N LEU A 249 19.68 -18.79 9.90
CA LEU A 249 19.35 -20.20 9.67
C LEU A 249 20.58 -21.03 9.29
N LEU A 250 21.51 -20.46 8.52
CA LEU A 250 22.74 -21.16 8.14
C LEU A 250 23.72 -21.34 9.31
N LYS A 251 23.70 -20.44 10.29
CA LYS A 251 24.56 -20.51 11.48
C LYS A 251 24.04 -21.46 12.55
N LYS A 252 22.79 -21.93 12.49
CA LYS A 252 22.28 -22.89 13.46
C LYS A 252 22.93 -24.25 13.22
N PRO A 253 23.59 -24.86 14.23
CA PRO A 253 24.06 -26.23 14.11
C PRO A 253 22.85 -27.14 13.82
N LYS A 254 23.02 -28.07 12.88
CA LYS A 254 22.02 -29.07 12.52
C LYS A 254 21.77 -30.05 13.66
#